data_AF-N8Y6H4-F1
#
_entry.id   AF-N8Y6H4-F1
#
_cell.length_a   1.000
_cell.length_b   1.000
_cell.length_c   1.000
_cell.angle_alpha   90.00
_cell.angle_beta   90.00
_cell.angle_gamma   90.00
#
_symmetry.space_group_name_H-M   'P 1'
#
loop_
_entity.id
_entity.type
_entity.pdbx_description
1 polymer ?
#
loop_
_entity_poly.entity_id
_entity_poly.type
_entity_poly.pdbx_seq_one_letter_code
_entity_poly.pdbx_strand_id
1 'polypeptide(L)'
;MSNDKSRDALSEAPIPQRNYSEEVVKSSSPLDYLLWIIALILFVGALMVNQYLPAYWPPANSIWVRVGVIIACIVVALGLLYATHQGKGFVRLLKDSRIELRRVTWPTKHETVTTSWQVLLVVIVTSIILWCFDYIISWFMKFIIG
;
A
#
# COMPACT_ATOMS: atom_id res chain seq x y z
N MET A 1 55.10 -2.38 -29.78
CA MET A 1 54.06 -1.36 -30.11
C MET A 1 52.85 -1.95 -30.85
N SER A 2 52.46 -3.22 -30.62
CA SER A 2 51.42 -3.90 -31.43
C SER A 2 50.07 -4.11 -30.69
N ASN A 3 50.05 -3.96 -29.36
CA ASN A 3 48.91 -4.44 -28.56
C ASN A 3 47.90 -3.36 -28.15
N ASP A 4 48.11 -2.12 -28.58
CA ASP A 4 47.22 -1.00 -28.24
C ASP A 4 46.00 -0.96 -29.20
N LYS A 5 46.27 -1.14 -30.50
CA LYS A 5 45.28 -1.08 -31.58
C LYS A 5 44.13 -2.09 -31.47
N SER A 6 44.34 -3.22 -30.79
CA SER A 6 43.31 -4.25 -30.59
C SER A 6 42.33 -3.88 -29.46
N ARG A 7 42.79 -3.08 -28.50
CA ARG A 7 41.99 -2.65 -27.34
C ARG A 7 40.99 -1.58 -27.76
N ASP A 8 41.42 -0.66 -28.62
CA ASP A 8 40.56 0.41 -29.16
C ASP A 8 39.45 -0.17 -30.06
N ALA A 9 39.78 -1.19 -30.88
CA ALA A 9 38.82 -1.83 -31.79
C ALA A 9 37.68 -2.60 -31.07
N LEU A 10 37.90 -3.07 -29.83
CA LEU A 10 36.85 -3.68 -29.01
C LEU A 10 36.00 -2.64 -28.27
N SER A 11 36.55 -1.44 -28.03
CA SER A 11 35.84 -0.33 -27.38
C SER A 11 34.92 0.42 -28.35
N GLU A 12 35.18 0.35 -29.64
CA GLU A 12 34.43 1.03 -30.71
C GLU A 12 33.28 0.20 -31.29
N ALA A 13 33.13 -1.06 -30.86
CA ALA A 13 32.00 -1.89 -31.25
C ALA A 13 30.69 -1.25 -30.73
N PRO A 14 29.72 -0.92 -31.62
CA PRO A 14 28.41 -0.47 -31.17
C PRO A 14 27.80 -1.50 -30.23
N ILE A 15 27.67 -1.15 -28.95
CA ILE A 15 26.99 -1.95 -27.95
C ILE A 15 25.59 -2.26 -28.51
N PRO A 16 25.19 -3.53 -28.68
CA PRO A 16 23.86 -3.85 -29.16
C PRO A 16 22.89 -3.24 -28.15
N GLN A 17 22.16 -2.21 -28.58
CA GLN A 17 21.06 -1.67 -27.81
C GLN A 17 20.02 -2.78 -27.68
N ARG A 18 20.12 -3.52 -26.57
CA ARG A 18 19.13 -4.49 -26.14
C ARG A 18 17.85 -3.69 -25.95
N ASN A 19 16.95 -3.77 -26.93
CA ASN A 19 15.55 -3.33 -26.85
C ASN A 19 14.79 -4.11 -25.75
N TYR A 20 15.21 -3.98 -24.49
CA TYR A 20 14.68 -4.76 -23.36
C TYR A 20 13.77 -3.94 -22.45
N SER A 21 13.61 -2.64 -22.72
CA SER A 21 12.85 -1.74 -21.84
C SER A 21 11.63 -1.11 -22.50
N GLU A 22 11.60 -0.99 -23.84
CA GLU A 22 10.50 -0.28 -24.52
C GLU A 22 9.25 -1.17 -24.78
N GLU A 23 9.44 -2.45 -25.13
CA GLU A 23 8.35 -3.32 -25.62
C GLU A 23 7.58 -4.04 -24.50
N VAL A 24 8.20 -4.21 -23.33
CA VAL A 24 7.60 -4.88 -22.15
C VAL A 24 6.62 -3.95 -21.41
N VAL A 25 6.65 -2.64 -21.69
CA VAL A 25 5.83 -1.63 -20.99
C VAL A 25 4.43 -1.49 -21.58
N LYS A 26 4.12 -2.14 -22.72
CA LYS A 26 2.82 -2.00 -23.40
C LYS A 26 2.11 -3.32 -23.68
N SER A 27 2.01 -4.17 -22.67
CA SER A 27 1.06 -5.29 -22.69
C SER A 27 0.14 -5.28 -21.46
N SER A 28 -0.32 -4.10 -21.05
CA SER A 28 -1.60 -4.00 -20.35
C SER A 28 -2.68 -4.43 -21.34
N SER A 29 -3.05 -5.70 -21.28
CA SER A 29 -4.13 -6.23 -22.10
C SER A 29 -5.37 -5.36 -21.88
N PRO A 30 -6.12 -4.96 -22.92
CA PRO A 30 -7.38 -4.22 -22.74
C PRO A 30 -8.37 -4.98 -21.84
N LEU A 31 -8.22 -6.32 -21.75
CA LEU A 31 -8.97 -7.17 -20.84
C LEU A 31 -8.63 -6.92 -19.36
N ASP A 32 -7.37 -6.60 -19.02
CA ASP A 32 -7.02 -6.28 -17.62
C ASP A 32 -7.68 -4.97 -17.19
N TYR A 33 -7.68 -3.96 -18.06
CA TYR A 33 -8.36 -2.68 -17.79
C TYR A 33 -9.88 -2.88 -17.62
N LEU A 34 -10.48 -3.72 -18.47
CA LEU A 34 -11.91 -4.07 -18.35
C LEU A 34 -12.20 -4.80 -17.02
N LEU A 35 -11.36 -5.76 -16.62
CA LEU A 35 -11.50 -6.49 -15.35
C LEU A 35 -11.38 -5.55 -14.15
N TRP A 36 -10.49 -4.55 -14.21
CA TRP A 36 -10.38 -3.50 -13.20
C TRP A 36 -11.62 -2.62 -13.11
N ILE A 37 -12.18 -2.20 -14.26
CA ILE A 37 -13.44 -1.44 -14.29
C ILE A 37 -14.58 -2.26 -13.69
N ILE A 38 -14.70 -3.53 -14.07
CA ILE A 38 -15.74 -4.43 -13.53
C ILE A 38 -15.58 -4.59 -12.01
N ALA A 39 -14.35 -4.78 -11.52
CA ALA A 39 -14.08 -4.87 -10.09
C ALA A 39 -14.45 -3.56 -9.35
N LEU A 40 -14.14 -2.40 -9.93
CA LEU A 40 -14.51 -1.10 -9.37
C LEU A 40 -16.03 -0.92 -9.29
N ILE A 41 -16.75 -1.26 -10.36
CA ILE A 41 -18.22 -1.20 -10.40
C ILE A 41 -18.82 -2.12 -9.33
N LEU A 42 -18.29 -3.34 -9.19
CA LEU A 42 -18.76 -4.29 -8.19
C LEU A 42 -18.48 -3.80 -6.76
N PHE A 43 -17.33 -3.16 -6.53
CA PHE A 43 -16.98 -2.58 -5.24
C PHE A 43 -17.90 -1.41 -4.86
N VAL A 44 -18.15 -0.48 -5.79
CA VAL A 44 -19.10 0.62 -5.58
C VAL A 44 -20.52 0.06 -5.37
N GLY A 45 -20.90 -0.95 -6.14
CA GLY A 45 -22.17 -1.67 -5.96
C GLY A 45 -22.30 -2.26 -4.55
N ALA A 46 -21.24 -2.87 -4.01
CA ALA A 46 -21.23 -3.42 -2.66
C ALA A 46 -21.43 -2.35 -1.57
N LEU A 47 -20.91 -1.14 -1.72
CA LEU A 47 -21.16 -0.03 -0.79
C LEU A 47 -22.63 0.40 -0.79
N MET A 48 -23.27 0.33 -1.96
CA MET A 48 -24.66 0.71 -2.17
C MET A 48 -25.66 -0.38 -1.73
N VAL A 49 -25.21 -1.62 -1.51
CA VAL A 49 -26.06 -2.75 -1.08
C VAL A 49 -26.85 -2.41 0.19
N ASN A 50 -26.22 -1.78 1.19
CA ASN A 50 -26.92 -1.53 2.46
C ASN A 50 -28.08 -0.53 2.32
N GLN A 51 -27.93 0.47 1.43
CA GLN A 51 -28.90 1.55 1.26
C GLN A 51 -30.03 1.17 0.29
N TYR A 52 -29.71 0.48 -0.81
CA TYR A 52 -30.66 0.26 -1.91
C TYR A 52 -31.26 -1.14 -1.94
N LEU A 53 -30.50 -2.18 -1.55
CA LEU A 53 -30.96 -3.57 -1.65
C LEU A 53 -32.25 -3.89 -0.86
N PRO A 54 -32.53 -3.28 0.31
CA PRO A 54 -33.77 -3.52 1.06
C PRO A 54 -35.03 -3.04 0.34
N ALA A 55 -34.90 -2.06 -0.56
CA ALA A 55 -36.01 -1.51 -1.33
C ALA A 55 -36.39 -2.38 -2.54
N TYR A 56 -35.44 -3.16 -3.07
CA TYR A 56 -35.65 -4.00 -4.26
C TYR A 56 -35.82 -5.49 -3.94
N TRP A 57 -35.34 -5.96 -2.79
CA TRP A 57 -35.34 -7.39 -2.42
C TRP A 57 -35.83 -7.60 -0.98
N PRO A 58 -37.07 -8.10 -0.75
CA PRO A 58 -37.65 -8.25 0.60
C PRO A 58 -36.81 -9.10 1.57
N PRO A 59 -36.16 -10.21 1.14
CA PRO A 59 -35.22 -10.95 2.01
C PRO A 59 -33.99 -10.16 2.47
N ALA A 60 -33.63 -9.09 1.76
CA ALA A 60 -32.52 -8.21 2.15
C ALA A 60 -32.90 -7.28 3.31
N ASN A 61 -34.11 -7.34 3.85
CA ASN A 61 -34.42 -6.66 5.11
C ASN A 61 -33.64 -7.25 6.30
N SER A 62 -33.28 -8.55 6.23
CA SER A 62 -32.43 -9.20 7.21
C SER A 62 -30.96 -8.79 7.06
N ILE A 63 -30.33 -8.41 8.17
CA ILE A 63 -28.92 -7.98 8.21
C ILE A 63 -27.96 -9.07 7.69
N TRP A 64 -28.24 -10.33 7.97
CA TRP A 64 -27.40 -11.47 7.58
C TRP A 64 -27.34 -11.65 6.06
N VAL A 65 -28.46 -11.42 5.36
CA VAL A 65 -28.52 -11.52 3.90
C VAL A 65 -27.71 -10.40 3.25
N ARG A 66 -27.76 -9.17 3.80
CA ARG A 66 -26.95 -8.04 3.30
C ARG A 66 -25.46 -8.32 3.45
N VAL A 67 -25.04 -8.78 4.63
CA VAL A 67 -23.64 -9.14 4.89
C VAL A 67 -23.19 -10.25 3.95
N GLY A 68 -24.02 -11.28 3.72
CA GLY A 68 -23.72 -12.35 2.76
C GLY A 68 -23.53 -11.84 1.33
N VAL A 69 -24.41 -10.95 0.84
CA VAL A 69 -24.30 -10.36 -0.50
C VAL A 69 -23.05 -9.48 -0.62
N ILE A 70 -22.75 -8.66 0.38
CA ILE A 70 -21.54 -7.81 0.39
C ILE A 70 -20.28 -8.68 0.34
N ILE A 71 -20.22 -9.74 1.15
CA ILE A 71 -19.09 -10.68 1.14
C ILE A 71 -18.97 -11.35 -0.23
N ALA A 72 -20.07 -11.81 -0.82
CA ALA A 72 -20.06 -12.43 -2.14
C ALA A 72 -19.53 -11.46 -3.21
N CYS A 73 -19.98 -10.21 -3.22
CA CYS A 73 -19.45 -9.18 -4.12
C CYS A 73 -17.94 -8.99 -3.90
N ILE A 74 -17.48 -8.82 -2.65
CA ILE A 74 -16.06 -8.65 -2.36
C ILE A 74 -15.23 -9.85 -2.87
N VAL A 75 -15.69 -11.07 -2.63
CA VAL A 75 -15.00 -12.29 -3.09
C VAL A 75 -14.90 -12.33 -4.62
N VAL A 76 -15.98 -11.98 -5.33
CA VAL A 76 -15.99 -11.93 -6.80
C VAL A 76 -15.06 -10.83 -7.33
N ALA A 77 -15.06 -9.63 -6.75
CA ALA A 77 -14.13 -8.57 -7.13
C ALA A 77 -12.68 -9.00 -6.93
N LEU A 78 -12.35 -9.59 -5.77
CA LEU A 78 -11.01 -10.08 -5.49
C LEU A 78 -10.60 -11.21 -6.44
N GLY A 79 -11.52 -12.11 -6.79
CA GLY A 79 -11.28 -13.17 -7.78
C GLY A 79 -10.98 -12.61 -9.17
N LEU A 80 -11.74 -11.60 -9.62
CA LEU A 80 -11.51 -10.91 -10.90
C LEU A 80 -10.17 -10.18 -10.90
N LEU A 81 -9.82 -9.48 -9.82
CA LEU A 81 -8.53 -8.81 -9.68
C LEU A 81 -7.37 -9.80 -9.64
N TYR A 82 -7.51 -10.94 -8.96
CA TYR A 82 -6.49 -12.01 -8.97
C TYR A 82 -6.27 -12.61 -10.36
N ALA A 83 -7.33 -12.71 -11.17
CA ALA A 83 -7.23 -13.24 -12.53
C ALA A 83 -6.44 -12.32 -13.49
N THR A 84 -6.34 -11.02 -13.19
CA THR A 84 -5.58 -10.05 -14.00
C THR A 84 -4.09 -10.35 -14.02
N HIS A 85 -3.41 -9.93 -15.09
CA HIS A 85 -1.95 -10.07 -15.22
C HIS A 85 -1.21 -9.36 -14.07
N GLN A 86 -1.70 -8.17 -13.68
CA GLN A 86 -1.17 -7.40 -12.55
C GLN A 86 -1.39 -8.11 -11.20
N GLY A 87 -2.56 -8.74 -11.00
CA GLY A 87 -2.89 -9.47 -9.77
C GLY A 87 -1.96 -10.67 -9.53
N LYS A 88 -1.67 -11.45 -10.57
CA LYS A 88 -0.72 -12.57 -10.50
C LYS A 88 0.70 -12.09 -10.19
N GLY A 89 1.11 -10.96 -10.79
CA GLY A 89 2.39 -10.30 -10.49
C GLY A 89 2.49 -9.87 -9.03
N PHE A 90 1.46 -9.23 -8.49
CA PHE A 90 1.38 -8.84 -7.08
C PHE A 90 1.49 -10.05 -6.12
N VAL A 91 0.82 -11.16 -6.44
CA VAL A 91 0.89 -12.38 -5.62
C VAL A 91 2.30 -12.97 -5.62
N ARG A 92 3.01 -12.90 -6.76
CA ARG A 92 4.42 -13.30 -6.83
C ARG A 92 5.30 -12.39 -5.98
N LEU A 93 5.12 -11.07 -6.07
CA LEU A 93 5.81 -10.10 -5.21
C LEU A 93 5.56 -10.32 -3.72
N LEU A 94 4.33 -10.68 -3.33
CA LEU A 94 4.01 -11.04 -1.93
C LEU A 94 4.77 -12.28 -1.47
N LYS A 95 4.88 -13.31 -2.33
CA LYS A 95 5.65 -14.53 -2.03
C LYS A 95 7.14 -14.19 -1.86
N ASP A 96 7.69 -13.39 -2.78
CA ASP A 96 9.09 -12.96 -2.75
C ASP A 96 9.36 -12.08 -1.52
N SER A 97 8.45 -11.15 -1.20
CA SER A 97 8.51 -10.31 0.00
C SER A 97 8.50 -11.12 1.28
N ARG A 98 7.76 -12.23 1.34
CA ARG A 98 7.78 -13.13 2.51
C ARG A 98 9.09 -13.88 2.68
N ILE A 99 9.81 -14.16 1.60
CA ILE A 99 11.14 -14.77 1.67
C ILE A 99 12.14 -13.74 2.20
N GLU A 100 12.04 -12.48 1.75
CA GLU A 100 12.89 -11.39 2.20
C GLU A 100 12.60 -10.98 3.66
N LEU A 101 11.33 -10.98 4.07
CA LEU A 101 10.92 -10.72 5.46
C LEU A 101 11.53 -11.71 6.46
N ARG A 102 11.85 -12.94 6.04
CA ARG A 102 12.55 -13.91 6.90
C ARG A 102 14.03 -13.57 7.07
N ARG A 103 14.60 -12.78 6.17
CA ARG A 103 15.97 -12.28 6.26
C ARG A 103 16.08 -11.04 7.14
N VAL A 104 14.94 -10.40 7.44
CA VAL A 104 14.88 -9.33 8.44
C VAL A 104 15.10 -9.95 9.81
N THR A 105 16.32 -9.80 10.32
CA THR A 105 16.65 -10.09 11.71
C THR A 105 15.95 -9.06 12.58
N TRP A 106 14.74 -9.40 13.05
CA TRP A 106 14.01 -8.52 13.94
C TRP A 106 14.84 -8.22 15.19
N PRO A 107 14.91 -6.94 15.60
CA PRO A 107 15.66 -6.55 16.77
C PRO A 107 15.18 -7.32 17.99
N THR A 108 16.10 -7.60 18.91
CA THR A 108 15.77 -8.34 20.13
C THR A 108 14.77 -7.54 20.98
N LYS A 109 14.02 -8.22 21.86
CA LYS A 109 13.07 -7.53 22.76
C LYS A 109 13.76 -6.44 23.60
N HIS A 110 15.03 -6.65 23.95
CA HIS A 110 15.82 -5.70 24.73
C HIS A 110 16.14 -4.43 23.95
N GLU A 111 16.53 -4.52 22.67
CA GLU A 111 16.78 -3.36 21.81
C GLU A 111 15.50 -2.55 21.57
N THR A 112 14.40 -3.26 21.30
CA THR A 112 13.09 -2.63 21.06
C THR A 112 12.61 -1.84 22.27
N VAL A 113 12.73 -2.43 23.48
CA VAL A 113 12.32 -1.77 24.73
C VAL A 113 13.24 -0.60 25.05
N THR A 114 14.54 -0.71 24.78
CA THR A 114 15.51 0.38 25.02
C THR A 114 15.13 1.62 24.22
N THR A 115 14.90 1.46 22.92
CA THR A 115 14.49 2.58 22.05
C THR A 115 13.10 3.11 22.42
N SER A 116 12.15 2.23 22.74
CA SER A 116 10.79 2.64 23.14
C SER A 116 10.80 3.46 24.43
N TRP A 117 11.62 3.07 25.41
CA TRP A 117 11.76 3.81 26.67
C TRP A 117 12.42 5.18 26.47
N GLN A 118 13.44 5.26 25.60
CA GLN A 118 14.05 6.54 25.21
C GLN A 118 13.02 7.49 24.57
N VAL A 119 12.23 7.00 23.61
CA VAL A 119 11.17 7.80 22.99
C VAL A 119 10.11 8.21 24.00
N LEU A 120 9.70 7.30 24.89
CA LEU A 120 8.73 7.58 25.95
C LEU A 120 9.20 8.71 26.87
N LEU A 121 10.48 8.69 27.28
CA LEU A 121 11.08 9.76 28.08
C LEU A 121 11.00 11.10 27.35
N VAL A 122 11.35 11.16 26.07
CA VAL A 122 11.29 12.39 25.26
C VAL A 122 9.85 12.90 25.15
N VAL A 123 8.87 12.02 24.96
CA VAL A 123 7.44 12.38 24.89
C VAL A 123 6.95 12.93 26.23
N ILE A 124 7.32 12.32 27.36
CA ILE A 124 6.94 12.80 28.70
C ILE A 124 7.52 14.20 28.95
N VAL A 125 8.82 14.39 28.68
CA VAL A 125 9.47 15.70 28.85
C VAL A 125 8.81 16.76 27.98
N THR A 126 8.57 16.45 26.70
CA THR A 126 7.92 17.37 25.76
C THR A 126 6.50 17.72 26.20
N SER A 127 5.73 16.73 26.66
CA SER A 127 4.36 16.92 27.18
C SER A 127 4.33 17.85 28.39
N ILE A 128 5.24 17.66 29.35
CA ILE A 128 5.35 18.53 30.55
C ILE A 128 5.74 19.95 30.15
N ILE A 129 6.67 20.12 29.21
CA ILE A 129 7.08 21.44 28.72
C ILE A 129 5.89 22.13 28.06
N LEU A 130 5.22 21.49 27.10
CA LEU A 130 4.06 22.08 26.42
C LEU A 130 2.97 22.46 27.42
N TRP A 131 2.64 21.55 28.35
CA TRP A 131 1.70 21.80 29.43
C TRP A 131 2.08 23.07 30.22
N CYS A 132 3.35 23.22 30.63
CA CYS A 132 3.82 24.42 31.31
C CYS A 132 3.64 25.70 30.47
N PHE A 133 3.97 25.65 29.17
CA PHE A 133 3.75 26.76 28.25
C PHE A 133 2.26 27.12 28.14
N ASP A 134 1.37 26.12 28.06
CA ASP A 134 -0.08 26.35 28.05
C ASP A 134 -0.55 27.08 29.32
N TYR A 135 0.00 26.74 30.50
CA TYR A 135 -0.29 27.48 31.74
C TYR A 135 0.19 28.92 31.69
N ILE A 136 1.42 29.16 31.21
CA ILE A 136 2.00 30.50 31.13
C ILE A 136 1.20 31.38 30.17
N ILE A 137 0.87 30.87 28.98
CA ILE A 137 0.06 31.59 27.99
C ILE A 137 -1.33 31.85 28.54
N SER A 138 -1.96 30.86 29.18
CA SER A 138 -3.29 31.02 29.79
C SER A 138 -3.28 32.07 30.92
N TRP A 139 -2.23 32.10 31.73
CA TRP A 139 -2.05 33.11 32.77
C TRP A 139 -1.86 34.51 32.17
N PHE A 140 -1.03 34.64 31.13
CA PHE A 140 -0.81 35.90 30.42
C PHE A 140 -2.09 36.40 29.74
N MET A 141 -2.86 35.52 29.11
CA MET A 141 -4.16 35.85 28.51
C MET A 141 -5.16 36.36 29.56
N LYS A 142 -5.19 35.75 30.76
CA LYS A 142 -6.02 36.23 31.87
C LYS A 142 -5.61 37.63 32.34
N PHE A 143 -4.33 37.99 32.26
CA PHE A 143 -3.86 39.34 32.58
C PHE A 143 -4.22 40.38 31.52
N ILE A 144 -4.46 39.95 30.27
CA ILE A 144 -4.77 40.84 29.14
C ILE A 144 -6.27 41.09 28.97
N ILE A 145 -7.08 40.05 29.22
CA ILE A 145 -8.55 40.09 29.11
C ILE A 145 -9.22 40.43 30.45
N GLY A 146 -8.52 40.20 31.56
CA GLY A 146 -8.90 40.65 32.89
C GLY A 146 -8.49 42.09 33.14
#